data_AF-A0A6G2QWF1-F1
#
_entry.id   AF-A0A6G2QWF1-F1
#
_cell.length_a   1.000
_cell.length_b   1.000
_cell.length_c   1.000
_cell.angle_alpha   90.00
_cell.angle_beta   90.00
_cell.angle_gamma   90.00
#
_symmetry.space_group_name_H-M   'P 1'
#
loop_
_entity.id
_entity.type
_entity.pdbx_description
1 polymer ?
#
loop_
_entity_poly.entity_id
_entity_poly.type
_entity_poly.pdbx_seq_one_letter_code
_entity_poly.pdbx_strand_id
1 'polypeptide(L)'
;MSSAAEQEAVAAERATGDGRTAAVVGGARRAAPVPTVPVRPGRPTPLGARFRVGPDGVAGTNFALWAGGAEGVELCLFDERGRESRAPLTELTHEIWHGFVPGVLPGRRYGYRVHGRWDPWTGARWNPAKLLLDPYARAVDE
;
A
#
# COMPACT_ATOMS: atom_id res chain seq x y z
N MET A 1 61.36 4.91 14.98
CA MET A 1 59.88 4.89 15.02
C MET A 1 59.45 3.73 15.92
N SER A 2 59.61 3.87 17.25
CA SER A 2 59.33 2.83 18.24
C SER A 2 59.13 3.45 19.62
N SER A 3 58.12 2.98 20.36
CA SER A 3 57.83 3.12 21.81
C SER A 3 56.29 3.19 21.96
N ALA A 4 55.56 2.49 22.83
CA ALA A 4 55.78 1.51 23.90
C ALA A 4 54.39 0.81 24.11
N ALA A 5 54.26 -0.48 24.46
CA ALA A 5 54.18 -1.04 25.82
C ALA A 5 53.55 -0.06 26.86
N GLU A 6 52.60 -0.37 27.73
CA GLU A 6 51.93 -1.56 28.25
C GLU A 6 50.82 -1.00 29.20
N GLN A 7 50.02 -1.90 29.79
CA GLN A 7 49.49 -1.85 31.17
C GLN A 7 47.96 -1.85 31.35
N GLU A 8 47.59 -2.78 32.24
CA GLU A 8 46.30 -3.34 32.60
C GLU A 8 45.51 -2.48 33.62
N ALA A 9 44.21 -2.84 33.70
CA ALA A 9 43.22 -2.75 34.78
C ALA A 9 43.58 -2.11 36.15
N VAL A 10 42.58 -1.43 36.77
CA VAL A 10 41.82 -1.91 37.96
C VAL A 10 40.90 -0.80 38.56
N ALA A 11 39.65 -1.20 38.84
CA ALA A 11 38.66 -0.79 39.86
C ALA A 11 38.10 0.66 40.03
N ALA A 12 36.77 0.70 39.91
CA ALA A 12 35.76 1.20 40.87
C ALA A 12 35.73 2.68 41.31
N GLU A 13 34.60 3.36 41.07
CA GLU A 13 33.74 3.86 42.16
C GLU A 13 32.34 4.25 41.69
N ARG A 14 31.39 4.11 42.62
CA ARG A 14 29.94 4.29 42.44
C ARG A 14 29.57 5.78 42.44
N ALA A 15 28.59 6.15 41.61
CA ALA A 15 27.73 7.30 41.90
C ALA A 15 26.29 6.98 41.45
N THR A 16 25.42 6.90 42.45
CA THR A 16 23.96 6.83 42.35
C THR A 16 23.42 8.04 41.60
N GLY A 17 22.55 7.81 40.62
CA GLY A 17 21.84 8.85 39.89
C GLY A 17 20.50 8.30 39.38
N ASP A 18 19.46 8.61 40.13
CA ASP A 18 18.04 8.47 39.80
C ASP A 18 17.72 9.02 38.39
N GLY A 19 16.86 8.35 37.63
CA GLY A 19 16.51 8.86 36.30
C GLY A 19 15.79 7.92 35.35
N ARG A 20 14.47 7.82 35.55
CA ARG A 20 13.46 7.51 34.51
C ARG A 20 13.50 6.10 33.92
N THR A 21 12.53 5.30 34.36
CA THR A 21 11.93 4.25 33.56
C THR A 21 11.61 4.80 32.17
N ALA A 22 12.37 4.35 31.16
CA ALA A 22 11.99 4.54 29.77
C ALA A 22 10.67 3.79 29.56
N ALA A 23 9.58 4.55 29.53
CA ALA A 23 8.29 4.05 29.12
C ALA A 23 8.46 3.39 27.75
N VAL A 24 8.07 2.11 27.66
CA VAL A 24 8.01 1.37 26.41
C VAL A 24 6.92 2.03 25.56
N VAL A 25 7.31 3.03 24.76
CA VAL A 25 6.42 3.63 23.77
C VAL A 25 6.32 2.68 22.60
N GLY A 26 5.10 2.26 22.30
CA GLY A 26 4.78 1.67 21.01
C GLY A 26 4.53 0.17 21.05
N GLY A 27 3.52 -0.24 21.81
CA GLY A 27 2.71 -1.38 21.38
C GLY A 27 1.99 -1.02 20.09
N ALA A 28 2.72 -1.02 18.96
CA ALA A 28 2.12 -0.95 17.64
C ALA A 28 1.22 -2.18 17.52
N ARG A 29 -0.08 -1.98 17.71
CA ARG A 29 -1.07 -3.03 17.47
C ARG A 29 -0.82 -3.50 16.05
N ARG A 30 -0.29 -4.71 15.90
CA ARG A 30 -0.05 -5.32 14.60
C ARG A 30 -1.41 -5.37 13.93
N ALA A 31 -1.63 -4.49 12.95
CA ALA A 31 -2.87 -4.46 12.20
C ALA A 31 -3.10 -5.87 11.66
N ALA A 32 -4.32 -6.39 11.85
CA ALA A 32 -4.67 -7.68 11.26
C ALA A 32 -4.39 -7.61 9.75
N PRO A 33 -3.88 -8.69 9.15
CA PRO A 33 -3.58 -8.71 7.72
C PRO A 33 -4.85 -8.33 6.94
N VAL A 34 -4.71 -7.37 6.02
CA VAL A 34 -5.81 -6.92 5.17
C VAL A 34 -6.16 -8.06 4.20
N PRO A 35 -7.43 -8.49 4.11
CA PRO A 35 -7.82 -9.58 3.21
C PRO A 35 -7.51 -9.27 1.75
N THR A 36 -7.02 -10.26 1.01
CA THR A 36 -6.75 -10.15 -0.43
C THR A 36 -7.95 -10.65 -1.24
N VAL A 37 -8.31 -9.91 -2.30
CA VAL A 37 -9.40 -10.22 -3.24
C VAL A 37 -8.82 -10.77 -4.54
N PRO A 38 -9.35 -11.87 -5.10
CA PRO A 38 -8.88 -12.41 -6.35
C PRO A 38 -9.18 -11.47 -7.53
N VAL A 39 -8.17 -11.27 -8.38
CA VAL A 39 -8.24 -10.43 -9.59
C VAL A 39 -8.02 -11.30 -10.82
N ARG A 40 -8.79 -11.06 -11.89
CA ARG A 40 -8.60 -11.66 -13.21
C ARG A 40 -7.96 -10.62 -14.16
N PRO A 41 -7.41 -11.01 -15.32
CA PRO A 41 -6.65 -10.08 -16.15
C PRO A 41 -7.39 -8.79 -16.58
N GLY A 42 -8.70 -8.87 -16.83
CA GLY A 42 -9.49 -7.68 -17.20
C GLY A 42 -9.08 -7.09 -18.56
N ARG A 43 -9.23 -5.77 -18.70
CA ARG A 43 -8.88 -5.01 -19.92
C ARG A 43 -8.29 -3.64 -19.54
N PRO A 44 -7.29 -3.15 -20.30
CA PRO A 44 -6.69 -1.82 -20.07
C PRO A 44 -7.63 -0.67 -20.43
N THR A 45 -8.68 -0.93 -21.22
CA THR A 45 -9.65 0.08 -21.63
C THR A 45 -11.09 -0.42 -21.44
N PRO A 46 -12.04 0.47 -21.10
CA PRO A 46 -11.87 1.90 -20.80
C PRO A 46 -11.19 2.14 -19.44
N LEU A 47 -10.59 3.31 -19.25
CA LEU A 47 -10.01 3.74 -17.96
C LEU A 47 -11.08 3.94 -16.87
N GLY A 48 -10.67 3.74 -15.62
CA GLY A 48 -11.50 3.77 -14.42
C GLY A 48 -12.28 2.48 -14.17
N ALA A 49 -13.23 2.54 -13.24
CA ALA A 49 -14.12 1.42 -12.92
C ALA A 49 -15.24 1.26 -13.96
N ARG A 50 -15.40 0.05 -14.51
CA ARG A 50 -16.43 -0.31 -15.50
C ARG A 50 -17.10 -1.63 -15.14
N PHE A 51 -18.35 -1.54 -14.68
CA PHE A 51 -19.18 -2.70 -14.44
C PHE A 51 -19.46 -3.45 -15.76
N ARG A 52 -19.33 -4.77 -15.73
CA ARG A 52 -19.61 -5.65 -16.88
C ARG A 52 -19.88 -7.09 -16.43
N VAL A 53 -20.48 -7.87 -17.33
CA VAL A 53 -20.52 -9.32 -17.20
C VAL A 53 -19.25 -9.90 -17.83
N GLY A 54 -18.55 -10.73 -17.06
CA GLY A 54 -17.35 -11.44 -17.51
C GLY A 54 -17.66 -12.56 -18.51
N PRO A 55 -16.64 -13.15 -19.15
CA PRO A 55 -16.82 -14.23 -20.13
C PRO A 55 -17.56 -15.45 -19.57
N ASP A 56 -17.37 -15.74 -18.29
CA ASP A 56 -17.97 -16.88 -17.59
C ASP A 56 -19.40 -16.59 -17.09
N GLY A 57 -20.02 -15.49 -17.53
CA GLY A 57 -21.33 -15.04 -17.06
C GLY A 57 -21.32 -14.37 -15.68
N VAL A 58 -20.16 -14.26 -15.03
CA VAL A 58 -20.03 -13.66 -13.69
C VAL A 58 -19.98 -12.14 -13.78
N ALA A 59 -20.90 -11.46 -13.09
CA ALA A 59 -20.90 -10.01 -12.98
C ALA A 59 -19.74 -9.49 -12.11
N GLY A 60 -19.17 -8.36 -12.49
CA GLY A 60 -18.10 -7.71 -11.74
C GLY A 60 -17.70 -6.38 -12.33
N THR A 61 -16.58 -5.84 -11.85
CA THR A 61 -16.08 -4.54 -12.31
C THR A 61 -14.65 -4.68 -12.83
N ASN A 62 -14.43 -4.14 -14.02
CA ASN A 62 -13.09 -3.96 -14.57
C ASN A 62 -12.52 -2.63 -14.08
N PHE A 63 -11.30 -2.65 -13.59
CA PHE A 63 -10.55 -1.49 -13.16
C PHE A 63 -9.35 -1.31 -14.10
N ALA A 64 -9.11 -0.07 -14.50
CA ALA A 64 -7.95 0.30 -15.32
C ALA A 64 -7.45 1.67 -14.88
N LEU A 65 -6.19 1.73 -14.44
CA LEU A 65 -5.54 2.94 -13.92
C LEU A 65 -4.24 3.17 -14.69
N TRP A 66 -4.15 4.33 -15.34
CA TRP A 66 -2.86 4.78 -15.85
C TRP A 66 -1.98 5.20 -14.67
N ALA A 67 -0.83 4.55 -14.51
CA ALA A 67 0.15 4.87 -13.46
C ALA A 67 1.55 4.57 -14.00
N GLY A 68 2.01 5.42 -14.92
CA GLY A 68 3.32 5.27 -15.54
C GLY A 68 4.45 5.38 -14.52
N GLY A 69 5.38 4.43 -14.54
CA GLY A 69 6.51 4.37 -13.60
C GLY A 69 6.17 3.94 -12.18
N ALA A 70 4.95 3.47 -11.91
CA ALA A 70 4.64 2.76 -10.68
C ALA A 70 5.27 1.35 -10.68
N GLU A 71 5.64 0.85 -9.51
CA GLU A 71 6.16 -0.51 -9.33
C GLU A 71 5.03 -1.51 -9.01
N GLY A 72 3.87 -1.02 -8.61
CA GLY A 72 2.69 -1.84 -8.32
C GLY A 72 1.46 -1.01 -8.00
N VAL A 73 0.28 -1.58 -8.24
CA VAL A 73 -1.01 -0.95 -7.91
C VAL A 73 -1.88 -1.94 -7.15
N GLU A 74 -2.39 -1.51 -6.00
CA GLU A 74 -3.41 -2.22 -5.24
C GLU A 74 -4.74 -1.47 -5.32
N LEU A 75 -5.77 -2.16 -5.78
CA LEU A 75 -7.15 -1.72 -5.62
C LEU A 75 -7.59 -1.99 -4.17
N CYS A 76 -8.08 -0.96 -3.50
CA CYS A 76 -8.63 -1.06 -2.15
C CYS A 76 -10.15 -0.99 -2.22
N LEU A 77 -10.84 -2.04 -1.78
CA LEU A 77 -12.30 -2.13 -1.74
C LEU A 77 -12.78 -1.99 -0.30
N PHE A 78 -13.86 -1.23 -0.08
CA PHE A 78 -14.41 -0.99 1.25
C PHE A 78 -15.81 -1.55 1.38
N ASP A 79 -16.08 -2.27 2.49
CA ASP A 79 -17.43 -2.69 2.83
C ASP A 79 -18.25 -1.60 3.53
N GLU A 80 -19.52 -1.88 3.80
CA GLU A 80 -20.44 -0.95 4.47
C GLU A 80 -19.96 -0.55 5.88
N ARG A 81 -19.13 -1.38 6.51
CA ARG A 81 -18.51 -1.12 7.82
C ARG A 81 -17.14 -0.43 7.69
N GLY A 82 -16.74 -0.04 6.49
CA GLY A 82 -15.46 0.59 6.19
C GLY A 82 -14.25 -0.34 6.26
N ARG A 83 -14.44 -1.66 6.27
CA ARG A 83 -13.32 -2.61 6.27
C ARG A 83 -12.71 -2.69 4.88
N GLU A 84 -11.40 -2.50 4.82
CA GLU A 84 -10.58 -2.58 3.61
C GLU A 84 -10.30 -4.04 3.24
N SER A 85 -10.42 -4.36 1.95
CA SER A 85 -9.84 -5.54 1.31
C SER A 85 -9.02 -5.08 0.10
N ARG A 86 -7.90 -5.72 -0.19
CA ARG A 86 -6.98 -5.30 -1.27
C ARG A 86 -6.95 -6.30 -2.41
N ALA A 87 -6.86 -5.79 -3.64
CA ALA A 87 -6.76 -6.59 -4.85
C ALA A 87 -5.54 -6.07 -5.65
N PRO A 88 -4.41 -6.81 -5.71
CA PRO A 88 -3.28 -6.39 -6.52
C PRO A 88 -3.66 -6.46 -8.00
N LEU A 89 -3.44 -5.37 -8.73
CA LEU A 89 -3.57 -5.36 -10.19
C LEU A 89 -2.25 -5.89 -10.76
N THR A 90 -2.27 -7.09 -11.33
CA THR A 90 -1.05 -7.77 -11.82
C THR A 90 -0.78 -7.50 -13.30
N GLU A 91 -1.80 -7.10 -14.05
CA GLU A 91 -1.66 -6.85 -15.48
C GLU A 91 -1.27 -5.40 -15.76
N LEU A 92 -0.30 -5.22 -16.65
CA LEU A 92 0.20 -3.92 -17.08
C LEU A 92 0.29 -3.90 -18.61
N THR A 93 -0.46 -3.00 -19.24
CA THR A 93 -0.46 -2.81 -20.70
C THR A 93 -0.39 -1.32 -21.02
N HIS A 94 0.65 -0.88 -21.75
CA HIS A 94 0.87 0.53 -22.09
C HIS A 94 0.78 1.48 -20.88
N GLU A 95 1.50 1.16 -19.79
CA GLU A 95 1.47 1.93 -18.52
C GLU A 95 0.11 1.97 -17.80
N ILE A 96 -0.85 1.14 -18.22
CA ILE A 96 -2.16 0.99 -17.59
C ILE A 96 -2.16 -0.31 -16.78
N TRP A 97 -2.32 -0.17 -15.47
CA TRP A 97 -2.57 -1.26 -14.55
C TRP A 97 -4.03 -1.63 -14.60
N HIS A 98 -4.34 -2.91 -14.82
CA HIS A 98 -5.73 -3.33 -14.97
C HIS A 98 -6.03 -4.69 -14.36
N GLY A 99 -7.32 -4.91 -14.13
CA GLY A 99 -7.84 -6.16 -13.59
C GLY A 99 -9.35 -6.17 -13.54
N PHE A 100 -9.94 -7.35 -13.61
CA PHE A 100 -11.36 -7.58 -13.41
C PHE A 100 -11.59 -8.25 -12.07
N VAL A 101 -12.44 -7.66 -11.23
CA VAL A 101 -12.80 -8.17 -9.92
C VAL A 101 -14.24 -8.69 -9.95
N PRO A 102 -14.43 -10.03 -9.90
CA PRO A 102 -15.76 -10.63 -9.85
C PRO A 102 -16.54 -10.21 -8.59
N GLY A 103 -17.86 -10.07 -8.70
CA GLY A 103 -18.74 -9.75 -7.57
C GLY A 103 -18.73 -8.29 -7.11
N VAL A 104 -17.84 -7.44 -7.66
CA VAL A 104 -17.88 -5.99 -7.39
C VAL A 104 -18.97 -5.35 -8.23
N LEU A 105 -20.03 -4.89 -7.56
CA LEU A 105 -21.21 -4.26 -8.14
C LEU A 105 -21.12 -2.72 -8.10
N PRO A 106 -21.92 -2.00 -8.91
CA PRO A 106 -22.04 -0.55 -8.83
C PRO A 106 -22.40 -0.07 -7.42
N GLY A 107 -21.86 1.08 -7.00
CA GLY A 107 -22.03 1.63 -5.65
C GLY A 107 -20.98 1.14 -4.64
N ARG A 108 -20.11 0.20 -5.02
CA ARG A 108 -19.00 -0.23 -4.16
C ARG A 108 -17.94 0.88 -4.03
N ARG A 109 -17.61 1.25 -2.78
CA ARG A 109 -16.52 2.18 -2.45
C ARG A 109 -15.16 1.56 -2.75
N TYR A 110 -14.29 2.33 -3.39
CA TYR A 110 -12.93 1.90 -3.70
C TYR A 110 -11.93 3.06 -3.74
N GLY A 111 -10.65 2.73 -3.70
CA GLY A 111 -9.53 3.63 -3.97
C GLY A 111 -8.30 2.83 -4.41
N TYR A 112 -7.17 3.51 -4.60
CA TYR A 112 -5.91 2.87 -4.99
C TYR A 112 -4.79 3.14 -3.98
N ARG A 113 -3.89 2.18 -3.83
CA ARG A 113 -2.57 2.39 -3.24
C ARG A 113 -1.55 2.09 -4.33
N VAL A 114 -0.68 3.05 -4.60
CA VAL A 114 0.31 2.92 -5.68
C VAL A 114 1.70 2.85 -5.07
N HIS A 115 2.42 1.82 -5.48
CA HIS A 115 3.76 1.48 -5.02
C HIS A 115 4.79 2.03 -6.00
N GLY A 116 5.94 2.39 -5.47
CA GLY A 116 7.07 2.88 -6.24
C GLY A 116 8.11 3.53 -5.35
N ARG A 117 9.24 3.90 -5.96
CA ARG A 117 10.32 4.63 -5.30
C ARG A 117 9.85 5.94 -4.64
N TRP A 118 10.16 6.09 -3.36
CA TRP A 118 10.05 7.38 -2.67
C TRP A 118 11.35 8.18 -2.83
N ASP A 119 11.36 9.17 -3.71
CA ASP A 119 12.45 10.13 -3.87
C ASP A 119 11.90 11.55 -4.14
N PRO A 120 11.57 12.31 -3.07
CA PRO A 120 11.00 13.64 -3.20
C PRO A 120 11.90 14.65 -3.93
N TRP A 121 13.22 14.43 -3.95
CA TRP A 121 14.18 15.35 -4.57
C TRP A 121 14.14 15.28 -6.10
N THR A 122 13.80 14.12 -6.66
CA THR A 122 13.58 13.94 -8.10
C THR A 122 12.11 14.04 -8.50
N GLY A 123 11.22 14.30 -7.53
CA GLY A 123 9.77 14.40 -7.75
C GLY A 123 9.02 13.07 -7.64
N ALA A 124 9.70 11.94 -7.48
CA ALA A 124 9.06 10.64 -7.28
C ALA A 124 8.44 10.55 -5.88
N ARG A 125 7.10 10.61 -5.82
CA ARG A 125 6.35 10.67 -4.55
C ARG A 125 5.37 9.52 -4.38
N TRP A 126 5.78 8.32 -4.79
CA TRP A 126 5.00 7.10 -4.62
C TRP A 126 4.89 6.73 -3.14
N ASN A 127 3.67 6.69 -2.60
CA ASN A 127 3.45 6.42 -1.17
C ASN A 127 2.23 5.51 -0.97
N PRO A 128 2.42 4.19 -0.82
CA PRO A 128 1.32 3.24 -0.66
C PRO A 128 0.60 3.37 0.69
N ALA A 129 1.15 4.13 1.66
CA ALA A 129 0.44 4.42 2.91
C ALA A 129 -0.75 5.36 2.69
N LYS A 130 -0.79 6.10 1.58
CA LYS A 130 -1.90 7.00 1.22
C LYS A 130 -2.90 6.29 0.31
N LEU A 131 -4.18 6.39 0.68
CA LEU A 131 -5.27 5.96 -0.19
C LEU A 131 -5.52 7.08 -1.21
N LEU A 132 -5.50 6.73 -2.48
CA LEU A 132 -5.68 7.64 -3.61
C LEU A 132 -7.06 7.45 -4.24
N LEU A 133 -7.64 8.55 -4.70
CA LEU A 133 -8.85 8.55 -5.50
C LEU A 133 -8.51 8.12 -6.94
N ASP A 134 -9.44 7.43 -7.59
CA ASP A 134 -9.36 7.15 -9.03
C ASP A 134 -9.53 8.43 -9.84
N PRO A 135 -8.54 8.85 -10.67
CA PRO A 135 -8.67 10.02 -11.54
C PRO A 135 -9.84 9.92 -12.53
N TYR A 136 -10.32 8.71 -12.80
CA TYR A 136 -11.43 8.40 -13.72
C TYR A 136 -12.71 7.98 -12.97
N ALA A 137 -12.80 8.26 -11.67
CA ALA A 137 -14.01 8.04 -10.88
C ALA A 137 -15.19 8.81 -11.50
N ARG A 138 -16.35 8.15 -11.56
CA ARG A 138 -17.60 8.77 -12.04
C ARG A 138 -18.46 9.33 -10.91
N ALA A 139 -18.14 9.00 -9.67
CA ALA A 139 -18.77 9.49 -8.46
C ALA A 139 -17.75 9.44 -7.33
N VAL A 140 -17.82 10.40 -6.42
CA VAL A 140 -17.02 10.47 -5.20
C VAL A 140 -18.00 10.58 -4.03
N ASP A 141 -17.71 9.88 -2.94
CA ASP A 141 -18.52 9.92 -1.73
C ASP A 141 -18.15 11.15 -0.89
N GLU A 142 -19.14 11.74 -0.20
CA GLU A 142 -18.98 12.98 0.59
C GLU A 142 -18.41 12.76 1.99
#